data_AF-A0A969STF4-F1
#
_entry.id   AF-A0A969STF4-F1
#
_cell.length_a   1.000
_cell.length_b   1.000
_cell.length_c   1.000
_cell.angle_alpha   90.00
_cell.angle_beta   90.00
_cell.angle_gamma   90.00
#
_symmetry.space_group_name_H-M   'P 1'
#
loop_
_entity.id
_entity.type
_entity.pdbx_description
1 polymer ?
#
loop_
_entity_poly.entity_id
_entity_poly.type
_entity_poly.pdbx_seq_one_letter_code
_entity_poly.pdbx_strand_id
1 'polypeptide(L)'
;MTATQEQEILNLRALNLTPKQIARKLGVKVSEVSSVIQNQAQQTKLDRLVKGELDPVYQCLASENLIQLLPDIPSENSIKNLEKNNDDIARGLGLVVIARVARYNQITVCSYLLDIWCLGVKDAMPPRTVDRIKFKEVAEALFHPFPGKPHPVPLEVAQGMIFSACEYAESLGFKPHKDFEKSRSHIGQWDGIIRIECGRNG
;
A
#
# COMPACT_ATOMS: atom_id res chain seq x y z
N MET A 1 6.60 23.15 29.20
CA MET A 1 7.53 23.20 28.06
C MET A 1 7.14 24.37 27.19
N THR A 2 8.08 25.07 26.54
CA THR A 2 7.75 26.23 25.68
C THR A 2 7.44 25.78 24.25
N ALA A 3 6.64 26.56 23.51
CA ALA A 3 6.34 26.28 22.10
C ALA A 3 7.61 26.16 21.24
N THR A 4 8.65 26.97 21.54
CA THR A 4 9.95 26.89 20.88
C THR A 4 10.68 25.57 21.15
N GLN A 5 10.60 25.04 22.37
CA GLN A 5 11.19 23.73 22.72
C GLN A 5 10.44 22.57 22.05
N GLU A 6 9.11 22.65 21.96
CA GLU A 6 8.30 21.65 21.24
C GLU A 6 8.67 21.62 19.75
N GLN A 7 8.79 22.79 19.11
CA GLN A 7 9.19 22.88 17.71
C GLN A 7 10.59 22.30 17.49
N GLU A 8 11.54 22.54 18.41
CA GLU A 8 12.89 21.97 18.31
C GLU A 8 12.89 20.44 18.48
N ILE A 9 12.04 19.90 19.37
CA ILE A 9 11.83 18.44 19.47
C ILE A 9 11.36 17.86 18.13
N LEU A 10 10.42 18.52 17.46
CA LEU A 10 9.89 18.08 16.17
C LEU A 10 10.94 18.18 15.06
N ASN A 11 11.73 19.26 15.02
CA ASN A 11 12.84 19.43 14.07
C ASN A 11 13.88 18.31 14.22
N LEU A 12 14.30 18.02 15.45
CA LEU A 12 15.24 16.93 15.72
C LEU A 12 14.64 15.55 15.40
N ARG A 13 13.32 15.37 15.60
CA ARG A 13 12.65 14.14 15.23
C ARG A 13 12.60 13.96 13.71
N ALA A 14 12.40 15.03 12.94
CA ALA A 14 12.46 15.00 11.48
C ALA A 14 13.85 14.61 10.95
N LEU A 15 14.92 14.88 11.72
CA LEU A 15 16.28 14.42 11.45
C LEU A 15 16.55 12.96 11.90
N ASN A 16 15.50 12.17 12.17
CA ASN A 16 15.56 10.77 12.59
C ASN A 16 16.23 10.50 13.96
N LEU A 17 16.37 11.51 14.83
CA LEU A 17 16.85 11.26 16.19
C LEU A 17 15.80 10.50 17.01
N THR A 18 16.28 9.60 17.88
CA THR A 18 15.42 8.87 18.83
C THR A 18 14.97 9.78 19.98
N PRO A 19 13.82 9.49 20.64
CA PRO A 19 13.37 10.26 21.80
C PRO A 19 14.43 10.40 22.90
N LYS A 20 15.26 9.36 23.08
CA LYS A 20 16.38 9.37 24.04
C LYS A 20 17.51 10.32 23.64
N GLN A 21 17.87 10.37 22.35
CA GLN A 21 18.87 11.31 21.85
C GLN A 21 18.37 12.76 21.92
N ILE A 22 17.11 12.99 21.58
CA ILE A 22 16.47 14.32 21.65
C ILE A 22 16.45 14.82 23.10
N ALA A 23 15.97 13.97 24.02
CA ALA A 23 15.93 14.28 25.45
C ALA A 23 17.32 14.63 26.00
N ARG A 24 18.33 13.85 25.65
CA ARG A 24 19.73 14.11 26.03
C ARG A 24 20.26 15.43 25.45
N LYS A 25 19.93 15.76 24.21
CA LYS A 25 20.39 16.98 23.53
C LYS A 25 19.74 18.24 24.09
N LEU A 26 18.46 18.16 24.46
CA LEU A 26 17.66 19.30 24.92
C LEU A 26 17.58 19.42 26.45
N GLY A 27 18.11 18.45 27.20
CA GLY A 27 18.09 18.46 28.67
C GLY A 27 16.68 18.26 29.27
N VAL A 28 15.79 17.59 28.54
CA VAL A 28 14.38 17.34 28.94
C VAL A 28 14.13 15.86 29.22
N LYS A 29 12.98 15.51 29.81
CA LYS A 29 12.64 14.10 30.07
C LYS A 29 12.23 13.40 28.78
N VAL A 30 12.59 12.12 28.65
CA VAL A 30 12.17 11.27 27.51
C VAL A 30 10.65 11.19 27.38
N SER A 31 9.92 11.22 28.50
CA SER A 31 8.46 11.25 28.53
C SER A 31 7.86 12.51 27.91
N GLU A 32 8.49 13.67 28.12
CA GLU A 32 8.05 14.96 27.56
C GLU A 32 8.30 15.00 26.05
N VAL A 33 9.45 14.50 25.60
CA VAL A 33 9.72 14.31 24.17
C VAL A 33 8.71 13.36 23.54
N SER A 34 8.41 12.27 24.22
CA SER A 34 7.46 11.27 23.73
C SER A 34 6.05 11.85 23.62
N SER A 35 5.58 12.62 24.61
CA SER A 35 4.24 13.22 24.56
C SER A 35 4.10 14.23 23.42
N VAL A 36 5.11 15.07 23.16
CA VAL A 36 5.10 15.99 22.02
C VAL A 36 5.01 15.26 20.70
N ILE A 37 5.83 14.23 20.50
CA ILE A 37 5.82 13.43 19.27
C ILE A 37 4.45 12.76 19.09
N GLN A 38 3.85 12.25 20.17
CA GLN A 38 2.52 11.63 20.13
C GLN A 38 1.42 12.65 19.80
N ASN A 39 1.42 13.81 20.45
CA ASN A 39 0.46 14.88 20.22
C ASN A 39 0.54 15.40 18.78
N GLN A 40 1.75 15.64 18.27
CA GLN A 40 1.94 16.05 16.88
C GLN A 40 1.45 14.97 15.90
N ALA A 41 1.77 13.70 16.15
CA ALA A 41 1.29 12.61 15.30
C ALA A 41 -0.24 12.52 15.30
N GLN A 42 -0.88 12.75 16.45
CA GLN A 42 -2.33 12.80 16.58
C GLN A 42 -2.93 13.99 15.84
N GLN A 43 -2.34 15.19 15.96
CA GLN A 43 -2.80 16.39 15.25
C GLN A 43 -2.70 16.20 13.74
N THR A 44 -1.54 15.76 13.22
CA THR A 44 -1.36 15.46 11.80
C THR A 44 -2.39 14.46 11.29
N LYS A 45 -2.75 13.45 12.10
CA LYS A 45 -3.79 12.49 11.73
C LYS A 45 -5.17 13.14 11.66
N LEU A 46 -5.53 13.98 12.63
CA LEU A 46 -6.79 14.72 12.62
C LEU A 46 -6.88 15.63 11.39
N ASP A 47 -5.79 16.36 11.07
CA ASP A 47 -5.73 17.24 9.91
C ASP A 47 -5.94 16.45 8.60
N ARG A 48 -5.34 15.26 8.48
CA ARG A 48 -5.57 14.35 7.34
C ARG A 48 -7.01 13.89 7.25
N LEU A 49 -7.60 13.47 8.37
CA LEU A 49 -8.99 13.05 8.41
C LEU A 49 -9.94 14.16 7.96
N VAL A 50 -9.69 15.41 8.40
CA VAL A 50 -10.46 16.58 7.99
C VAL A 50 -10.32 16.85 6.48
N LYS A 51 -9.12 16.66 5.92
CA LYS A 51 -8.86 16.81 4.48
C LYS A 51 -9.29 15.60 3.64
N GLY A 52 -9.69 14.49 4.26
CA GLY A 52 -9.94 13.22 3.56
C GLY A 52 -8.67 12.57 3.00
N GLU A 53 -7.49 12.96 3.48
CA GLU A 53 -6.21 12.36 3.07
C GLU A 53 -6.06 10.96 3.67
N LEU A 54 -5.57 10.02 2.86
CA LEU A 54 -5.30 8.67 3.32
C LEU A 54 -4.02 8.60 4.15
N ASP A 55 -3.97 7.61 5.03
CA ASP A 55 -2.74 7.27 5.75
C ASP A 55 -1.59 6.97 4.76
N PRO A 56 -0.34 7.36 5.06
CA PRO A 56 0.80 7.17 4.17
C PRO A 56 0.97 5.70 3.78
N VAL A 57 1.35 5.44 2.54
CA VAL A 57 1.67 4.09 2.09
C VAL A 57 2.87 3.58 2.87
N TYR A 58 2.73 2.40 3.47
CA TYR A 58 3.83 1.64 4.04
C TYR A 58 4.51 0.81 2.94
N GLN A 59 3.71 0.04 2.20
CA GLN A 59 4.17 -0.82 1.11
C GLN A 59 3.00 -1.23 0.22
N CYS A 60 3.24 -1.34 -1.08
CA CYS A 60 2.37 -2.05 -2.00
C CYS A 60 3.13 -3.27 -2.53
N LEU A 61 2.43 -4.41 -2.67
CA LEU A 61 2.98 -5.65 -3.21
C LEU A 61 2.06 -6.16 -4.32
N ALA A 62 2.64 -6.73 -5.37
CA ALA A 62 1.90 -7.40 -6.42
C ALA A 62 2.51 -8.78 -6.75
N SER A 63 1.66 -9.69 -7.22
CA SER A 63 2.12 -11.00 -7.69
C SER A 63 2.90 -10.85 -8.98
N GLU A 64 3.87 -11.73 -9.20
CA GLU A 64 4.81 -11.64 -10.31
C GLU A 64 4.13 -11.61 -11.68
N ASN A 65 3.09 -12.42 -11.86
CA ASN A 65 2.31 -12.47 -13.10
C ASN A 65 1.62 -11.15 -13.46
N LEU A 66 1.30 -10.29 -12.48
CA LEU A 66 0.76 -8.94 -12.78
C LEU A 66 1.87 -7.99 -13.22
N ILE A 67 3.08 -8.14 -12.69
CA ILE A 67 4.23 -7.31 -13.09
C ILE A 67 4.56 -7.54 -14.57
N GLN A 68 4.45 -8.79 -15.03
CA GLN A 68 4.72 -9.18 -16.41
C GLN A 68 3.73 -8.57 -17.43
N LEU A 69 2.60 -8.03 -16.97
CA LEU A 69 1.57 -7.38 -17.80
C LEU A 69 1.72 -5.86 -17.87
N LEU A 70 2.65 -5.29 -17.10
CA LEU A 70 2.93 -3.88 -17.23
C LEU A 70 3.58 -3.63 -18.61
N PRO A 71 3.20 -2.54 -19.30
CA PRO A 71 3.90 -2.15 -20.51
C PRO A 71 5.38 -1.93 -20.20
N ASP A 72 6.26 -2.16 -21.17
CA ASP A 72 7.68 -1.85 -21.05
C ASP A 72 7.85 -0.33 -20.87
N ILE A 73 7.85 0.15 -19.62
CA ILE A 73 8.10 1.56 -19.29
C ILE A 73 9.61 1.79 -19.47
N PRO A 74 10.05 2.72 -20.33
CA PRO A 74 11.46 3.09 -20.39
C PRO A 74 11.79 3.95 -19.16
N SER A 75 12.37 3.37 -18.11
CA SER A 75 13.00 4.14 -17.04
C SER A 75 14.06 3.34 -16.26
N GLU A 76 15.06 4.07 -15.77
CA GLU A 76 16.37 3.63 -15.24
C GLU A 76 16.36 2.61 -14.09
N ASN A 77 15.18 2.26 -13.55
CA ASN A 77 14.99 1.25 -12.50
C ASN A 77 14.33 -0.03 -13.02
N SER A 78 14.54 -0.35 -14.31
CA SER A 78 14.03 -1.57 -14.95
C SER A 78 14.21 -2.78 -14.03
N ILE A 79 13.08 -3.41 -13.67
CA ILE A 79 12.99 -4.72 -13.02
C ILE A 79 13.59 -5.72 -14.01
N LYS A 80 14.93 -5.77 -14.06
CA LYS A 80 15.67 -6.71 -14.89
C LYS A 80 15.61 -8.06 -14.20
N ASN A 81 15.21 -9.08 -14.97
CA ASN A 81 15.16 -10.51 -14.65
C ASN A 81 13.80 -11.03 -14.15
N LEU A 82 12.72 -10.71 -14.85
CA LEU A 82 11.50 -11.52 -14.78
C LEU A 82 11.47 -12.43 -16.02
N GLU A 83 11.72 -13.72 -15.82
CA GLU A 83 11.50 -14.72 -16.86
C GLU A 83 9.99 -14.84 -17.10
N LYS A 84 9.55 -14.62 -18.35
CA LYS A 84 8.14 -14.76 -18.73
C LYS A 84 7.74 -16.24 -18.67
N ASN A 85 7.25 -16.69 -17.51
CA ASN A 85 6.66 -18.01 -17.36
C ASN A 85 5.21 -17.97 -17.85
N ASN A 86 4.97 -18.48 -19.06
CA ASN A 86 3.69 -18.39 -19.77
C ASN A 86 2.53 -19.15 -19.09
N ASP A 87 2.82 -20.09 -18.19
CA ASP A 87 1.79 -20.92 -17.53
C ASP A 87 1.04 -20.21 -16.40
N ASP A 88 1.61 -19.14 -15.83
CA ASP A 88 1.01 -18.43 -14.68
C ASP A 88 0.08 -17.28 -15.09
N ILE A 89 0.40 -16.62 -16.22
CA ILE A 89 -0.55 -15.77 -16.95
C ILE A 89 -1.78 -16.61 -17.37
N ALA A 90 -1.60 -17.92 -17.60
CA ALA A 90 -2.65 -18.83 -18.05
C ALA A 90 -3.77 -19.10 -17.03
N ARG A 91 -3.73 -18.51 -15.83
CA ARG A 91 -4.88 -18.52 -14.90
C ARG A 91 -5.65 -17.20 -14.85
N GLY A 92 -5.10 -16.11 -15.39
CA GLY A 92 -5.73 -14.78 -15.33
C GLY A 92 -5.94 -14.25 -13.91
N LEU A 93 -5.28 -14.82 -12.90
CA LEU A 93 -5.44 -14.42 -11.50
C LEU A 93 -4.17 -13.76 -10.97
N GLY A 94 -4.30 -12.63 -10.30
CA GLY A 94 -3.19 -11.92 -9.68
C GLY A 94 -3.58 -11.34 -8.32
N LEU A 95 -2.61 -11.05 -7.46
CA LEU A 95 -2.86 -10.47 -6.15
C LEU A 95 -2.16 -9.13 -5.99
N VAL A 96 -2.89 -8.14 -5.51
CA VAL A 96 -2.33 -6.85 -5.07
C VAL A 96 -2.61 -6.66 -3.59
N VAL A 97 -1.61 -6.20 -2.84
CA VAL A 97 -1.72 -5.83 -1.43
C VAL A 97 -1.34 -4.36 -1.28
N ILE A 98 -2.18 -3.58 -0.60
CA ILE A 98 -1.89 -2.18 -0.24
C ILE A 98 -1.86 -2.07 1.28
N ALA A 99 -0.72 -1.64 1.80
CA ALA A 99 -0.49 -1.48 3.22
C ALA A 99 -0.20 0.00 3.52
N ARG A 100 -0.92 0.57 4.49
CA ARG A 100 -0.75 1.96 4.95
C ARG A 100 -0.34 2.02 6.41
N VAL A 101 0.46 3.02 6.75
CA VAL A 101 0.90 3.26 8.13
C VAL A 101 -0.29 3.75 8.94
N ALA A 102 -0.70 2.96 9.94
CA ALA A 102 -1.75 3.37 10.87
C ALA A 102 -1.14 4.10 12.08
N ARG A 103 -1.48 3.69 13.31
CA ARG A 103 -0.93 4.25 14.56
C ARG A 103 0.22 3.39 15.10
N TYR A 104 1.20 3.97 15.79
CA TYR A 104 2.17 3.26 16.64
C TYR A 104 2.68 1.90 16.11
N ASN A 105 3.47 1.91 15.03
CA ASN A 105 4.03 0.69 14.45
C ASN A 105 2.98 -0.33 13.93
N GLN A 106 1.73 0.10 13.78
CA GLN A 106 0.66 -0.68 13.15
C GLN A 106 0.55 -0.33 11.67
N ILE A 107 0.12 -1.31 10.90
CA ILE A 107 -0.10 -1.29 9.47
C ILE A 107 -1.54 -1.73 9.24
N THR A 108 -2.28 -0.96 8.45
CA THR A 108 -3.56 -1.39 7.92
C THR A 108 -3.35 -1.96 6.52
N VAL A 109 -3.71 -3.23 6.33
CA VAL A 109 -3.53 -3.97 5.09
C VAL A 109 -4.88 -4.29 4.45
N CYS A 110 -4.97 -4.13 3.14
CA CYS A 110 -6.02 -4.67 2.28
C CYS A 110 -5.38 -5.53 1.19
N SER A 111 -6.09 -6.55 0.73
CA SER A 111 -5.68 -7.34 -0.45
C SER A 111 -6.79 -7.39 -1.48
N TYR A 112 -6.41 -7.51 -2.74
CA TYR A 112 -7.29 -7.49 -3.90
C TYR A 112 -6.88 -8.65 -4.82
N LEU A 113 -7.68 -9.70 -4.85
CA LEU A 113 -7.53 -10.78 -5.80
C LEU A 113 -8.16 -10.34 -7.11
N LEU A 114 -7.34 -10.18 -8.13
CA LEU A 114 -7.74 -9.77 -9.46
C LEU A 114 -7.94 -11.00 -10.34
N ASP A 115 -9.02 -10.97 -11.12
CA ASP A 115 -9.28 -11.79 -12.28
C ASP A 115 -9.26 -10.88 -13.50
N ILE A 116 -8.10 -10.82 -14.15
CA ILE A 116 -7.84 -9.92 -15.28
C ILE A 116 -8.48 -10.41 -16.58
N TRP A 117 -9.11 -11.58 -16.59
CA TRP A 117 -9.77 -12.15 -17.77
C TRP A 117 -11.26 -11.89 -17.81
N CYS A 118 -11.90 -11.67 -16.66
CA CYS A 118 -13.31 -11.29 -16.63
C CYS A 118 -13.76 -10.57 -15.36
N LEU A 119 -13.57 -11.16 -14.17
CA LEU A 119 -14.33 -10.71 -12.98
C LEU A 119 -13.78 -9.42 -12.33
N GLY A 120 -12.62 -8.92 -12.76
CA GLY A 120 -12.02 -7.73 -12.16
C GLY A 120 -11.54 -8.04 -10.76
N VAL A 121 -12.06 -7.36 -9.73
CA VAL A 121 -11.77 -7.75 -8.34
C VAL A 121 -12.65 -8.93 -7.95
N LYS A 122 -12.08 -10.13 -8.02
CA LYS A 122 -12.73 -11.40 -7.69
C LYS A 122 -12.94 -11.61 -6.19
N ASP A 123 -12.00 -11.14 -5.38
CA ASP A 123 -12.11 -11.14 -3.91
C ASP A 123 -11.31 -9.98 -3.31
N ALA A 124 -11.68 -9.54 -2.11
CA ALA A 124 -10.98 -8.48 -1.40
C ALA A 124 -10.98 -8.74 0.11
N MET A 125 -9.80 -8.66 0.73
CA MET A 125 -9.70 -8.61 2.19
C MET A 125 -9.94 -7.16 2.64
N PRO A 126 -10.97 -6.88 3.46
CA PRO A 126 -11.22 -5.55 3.98
C PRO A 126 -10.08 -5.08 4.90
N PRO A 127 -10.02 -3.78 5.24
CA PRO A 127 -8.95 -3.22 6.06
C PRO A 127 -8.74 -4.00 7.36
N ARG A 128 -7.53 -4.56 7.51
CA ARG A 128 -7.10 -5.27 8.72
C ARG A 128 -5.87 -4.61 9.31
N THR A 129 -5.95 -4.21 10.58
CA THR A 129 -4.82 -3.58 11.28
C THR A 129 -4.01 -4.62 12.04
N VAL A 130 -2.70 -4.65 11.78
CA VAL A 130 -1.72 -5.57 12.37
C VAL A 130 -0.44 -4.82 12.72
N ASP A 131 0.45 -5.39 13.51
CA ASP A 131 1.81 -4.84 13.68
C ASP A 131 2.72 -5.21 12.48
N ARG A 132 3.95 -4.65 12.46
CA ARG A 132 4.92 -4.89 11.38
C ARG A 132 5.39 -6.34 11.23
N ILE A 133 5.47 -7.10 12.32
CA ILE A 133 5.89 -8.50 12.28
C ILE A 133 4.76 -9.31 11.66
N LYS A 134 3.54 -9.11 12.17
CA LYS A 134 2.34 -9.78 11.70
C LYS A 134 1.98 -9.42 10.25
N PHE A 135 2.30 -8.20 9.80
CA PHE A 135 2.16 -7.82 8.39
C PHE A 135 2.96 -8.74 7.47
N LYS A 136 4.20 -9.11 7.83
CA LYS A 136 5.02 -10.02 7.02
C LYS A 136 4.37 -11.39 6.90
N GLU A 137 3.90 -11.95 8.01
CA GLU A 137 3.19 -13.24 8.03
C GLU A 137 1.90 -13.20 7.19
N VAL A 138 1.13 -12.11 7.28
CA VAL A 138 -0.09 -11.92 6.48
C VAL A 138 0.24 -11.83 5.00
N ALA A 139 1.26 -11.05 4.61
CA ALA A 139 1.69 -10.94 3.22
C ALA A 139 2.16 -12.31 2.69
N GLU A 140 2.98 -13.03 3.45
CA GLU A 140 3.45 -14.37 3.07
C GLU A 140 2.29 -15.35 2.88
N ALA A 141 1.32 -15.39 3.81
CA ALA A 141 0.15 -16.24 3.70
C ALA A 141 -0.74 -15.88 2.49
N LEU A 142 -0.90 -14.59 2.20
CA LEU A 142 -1.67 -14.08 1.07
C LEU A 142 -1.06 -14.45 -0.27
N PHE A 143 0.28 -14.37 -0.39
CA PHE A 143 1.00 -14.67 -1.62
C PHE A 143 1.37 -16.15 -1.79
N HIS A 144 1.24 -16.98 -0.74
CA HIS A 144 1.54 -18.43 -0.82
C HIS A 144 0.87 -19.18 -1.99
N PRO A 145 -0.38 -18.88 -2.40
CA PRO A 145 -1.01 -19.53 -3.55
C PRO A 145 -0.45 -19.08 -4.91
N PHE A 146 0.36 -18.01 -4.95
CA PHE A 146 0.91 -17.43 -6.16
C PHE A 146 2.34 -17.92 -6.40
N PRO A 147 2.69 -18.18 -7.67
CA PRO A 147 4.06 -18.51 -8.05
C PRO A 147 4.98 -17.30 -7.87
N GLY A 148 6.25 -17.59 -7.61
CA GLY A 148 7.26 -16.55 -7.43
C GLY A 148 7.17 -15.82 -6.09
N LYS A 149 7.82 -14.66 -6.01
CA LYS A 149 7.81 -13.81 -4.81
C LYS A 149 6.91 -12.59 -5.02
N PRO A 150 6.30 -12.03 -3.96
CA PRO A 150 5.64 -10.73 -4.08
C PRO A 150 6.65 -9.64 -4.39
N HIS A 151 6.30 -8.78 -5.35
CA HIS A 151 7.15 -7.67 -5.80
C HIS A 151 6.64 -6.34 -5.23
N PRO A 152 7.51 -5.53 -4.60
CA PRO A 152 7.17 -4.16 -4.25
C PRO A 152 6.86 -3.34 -5.49
N VAL A 153 5.77 -2.58 -5.46
CA VAL A 153 5.38 -1.68 -6.56
C VAL A 153 5.02 -0.30 -6.02
N PRO A 154 5.14 0.77 -6.84
CA PRO A 154 4.55 2.07 -6.54
C PRO A 154 3.03 1.98 -6.34
N LEU A 155 2.44 2.96 -5.62
CA LEU A 155 1.00 2.99 -5.40
C LEU A 155 0.23 3.11 -6.72
N GLU A 156 0.73 3.94 -7.62
CA GLU A 156 0.15 4.27 -8.92
C GLU A 156 0.06 3.02 -9.80
N VAL A 157 1.06 2.13 -9.69
CA VAL A 157 1.08 0.83 -10.38
C VAL A 157 0.05 -0.12 -9.77
N ALA A 158 -0.03 -0.21 -8.45
CA ALA A 158 -1.05 -1.02 -7.78
C ALA A 158 -2.47 -0.55 -8.09
N GLN A 159 -2.68 0.77 -8.15
CA GLN A 159 -3.93 1.39 -8.58
C GLN A 159 -4.27 1.02 -10.02
N GLY A 160 -3.31 1.17 -10.94
CA GLY A 160 -3.47 0.78 -12.34
C GLY A 160 -3.92 -0.66 -12.50
N MET A 161 -3.28 -1.60 -11.80
CA MET A 161 -3.69 -3.01 -11.82
C MET A 161 -5.13 -3.22 -11.36
N ILE A 162 -5.51 -2.65 -10.21
CA ILE A 162 -6.84 -2.86 -9.63
C ILE A 162 -7.93 -2.21 -10.48
N PHE A 163 -7.73 -0.98 -10.95
CA PHE A 163 -8.76 -0.27 -11.69
C PHE A 163 -8.87 -0.69 -13.15
N SER A 164 -7.77 -1.04 -13.83
CA SER A 164 -7.86 -1.66 -15.16
C SER A 164 -8.69 -2.95 -15.12
N ALA A 165 -8.48 -3.79 -14.11
CA ALA A 165 -9.27 -5.01 -13.93
C ALA A 165 -10.75 -4.69 -13.64
N CYS A 166 -11.04 -3.69 -12.80
CA CYS A 166 -12.42 -3.24 -12.53
C CYS A 166 -13.12 -2.70 -13.79
N GLU A 167 -12.48 -1.80 -14.54
CA GLU A 167 -13.06 -1.19 -15.75
C GLU A 167 -13.36 -2.25 -16.81
N TYR A 168 -12.44 -3.20 -16.99
CA TYR A 168 -12.65 -4.31 -17.93
C TYR A 168 -13.82 -5.20 -17.51
N ALA A 169 -13.90 -5.58 -16.23
CA ALA A 169 -15.02 -6.36 -15.72
C ALA A 169 -16.37 -5.66 -15.87
N GLU A 170 -16.40 -4.35 -15.62
CA GLU A 170 -17.58 -3.51 -15.81
C GLU A 170 -18.03 -3.49 -17.28
N SER A 171 -17.09 -3.45 -18.23
CA SER A 171 -17.39 -3.53 -19.67
C SER A 171 -18.06 -4.85 -20.08
N LEU A 172 -17.85 -5.92 -19.31
CA LEU A 172 -18.50 -7.22 -19.48
C LEU A 172 -19.80 -7.37 -18.68
N GLY A 173 -20.19 -6.35 -17.91
CA GLY A 173 -21.36 -6.37 -17.03
C GLY A 173 -21.14 -7.02 -15.66
N PHE A 174 -19.89 -7.31 -15.29
CA PHE A 174 -19.55 -7.78 -13.95
C PHE A 174 -19.39 -6.61 -12.96
N LYS A 175 -19.62 -6.91 -11.68
CA LYS A 175 -19.34 -6.00 -10.58
C LYS A 175 -18.22 -6.58 -9.72
N PRO A 176 -17.36 -5.74 -9.13
CA PRO A 176 -16.38 -6.19 -8.13
C PRO A 176 -17.02 -6.97 -6.98
N HIS A 177 -16.26 -7.85 -6.34
CA HIS A 177 -16.69 -8.57 -5.15
C HIS A 177 -17.21 -7.61 -4.07
N LYS A 178 -18.26 -7.99 -3.33
CA LYS A 178 -18.95 -7.12 -2.36
C LYS A 178 -18.04 -6.51 -1.28
N ASP A 179 -16.96 -7.22 -0.90
CA ASP A 179 -16.02 -6.74 0.11
C ASP A 179 -15.03 -5.70 -0.44
N PHE A 180 -14.97 -5.54 -1.77
CA PHE A 180 -14.19 -4.48 -2.41
C PHE A 180 -14.65 -3.09 -1.97
N GLU A 181 -15.96 -2.89 -1.79
CA GLU A 181 -16.49 -1.59 -1.36
C GLU A 181 -15.91 -1.16 0.01
N LYS A 182 -15.66 -2.13 0.90
CA LYS A 182 -15.08 -1.88 2.22
C LYS A 182 -13.61 -1.49 2.18
N SER A 183 -12.90 -1.80 1.09
CA SER A 183 -11.48 -1.50 0.89
C SER A 183 -11.21 -0.48 -0.22
N ARG A 184 -12.23 -0.08 -0.99
CA ARG A 184 -12.12 0.84 -2.15
C ARG A 184 -11.46 2.17 -1.80
N SER A 185 -11.81 2.75 -0.64
CA SER A 185 -11.23 4.00 -0.15
C SER A 185 -9.75 3.86 0.18
N HIS A 186 -9.29 2.67 0.60
CA HIS A 186 -7.90 2.40 0.96
C HIS A 186 -6.95 2.46 -0.26
N ILE A 187 -7.48 2.24 -1.47
CA ILE A 187 -6.74 2.33 -2.73
C ILE A 187 -6.43 3.80 -3.07
N GLY A 188 -7.36 4.70 -2.77
CA GLY A 188 -7.27 6.11 -3.14
C GLY A 188 -7.79 6.42 -4.54
N GLN A 189 -7.42 7.59 -5.03
CA GLN A 189 -7.75 8.07 -6.37
C GLN A 189 -6.68 7.60 -7.36
N TRP A 190 -7.14 7.20 -8.54
CA TRP A 190 -6.29 6.80 -9.66
C TRP A 190 -6.44 7.83 -10.77
N ASP A 191 -5.31 8.20 -11.37
CA ASP A 191 -5.23 9.20 -12.45
C ASP A 191 -5.55 8.62 -13.83
N GLY A 192 -5.69 7.30 -13.94
CA GLY A 192 -5.97 6.60 -15.19
C GLY A 192 -4.75 6.41 -16.11
N ILE A 193 -3.55 6.83 -15.70
CA ILE A 193 -2.34 6.85 -16.56
C ILE A 193 -1.75 5.45 -16.67
N ILE A 194 -1.40 4.82 -15.55
CA ILE A 194 -0.81 3.46 -15.54
C ILE A 194 -1.94 2.45 -15.67
N ARG A 195 -1.88 1.62 -16.72
CA ARG A 195 -2.87 0.58 -17.03
C ARG A 195 -2.18 -0.75 -17.32
N ILE A 196 -2.87 -1.84 -17.02
CA ILE A 196 -2.50 -3.19 -17.50
C ILE A 196 -3.51 -3.65 -18.54
N GLU A 197 -3.06 -4.49 -19.47
CA GLU A 197 -3.95 -5.17 -20.39
C GLU A 197 -4.81 -6.21 -19.64
N CYS A 198 -6.11 -6.22 -19.92
CA CYS A 198 -7.08 -7.16 -19.36
C CYS A 198 -7.84 -7.80 -20.51
N GLY A 199 -8.31 -9.03 -20.29
CA GLY A 199 -8.84 -9.91 -21.33
C GLY A 199 -7.88 -11.05 -21.66
N ARG A 200 -8.43 -12.18 -22.11
CA ARG A 200 -7.63 -13.36 -22.44
C ARG A 200 -6.94 -13.24 -23.82
N ASN A 201 -7.44 -12.36 -24.69
CA ASN A 201 -6.99 -12.21 -26.07
C ASN A 201 -6.67 -10.74 -26.45
N GLY A 202 -6.52 -9.86 -25.45
CA GLY A 202 -6.70 -8.41 -25.65
C GLY A 202 -8.15 -8.07 -25.98
#